data_AF-A0A9P3ULM2-F1
#
_entry.id   AF-A0A9P3ULM2-F1
#
_cell.length_a   1.000
_cell.length_b   1.000
_cell.length_c   1.000
_cell.angle_alpha   90.00
_cell.angle_beta   90.00
_cell.angle_gamma   90.00
#
_symmetry.space_group_name_H-M   'P 1'
#
loop_
_entity.id
_entity.type
_entity.pdbx_description
1 polymer ?
#
loop_
_entity_poly.entity_id
_entity_poly.type
_entity_poly.pdbx_seq_one_letter_code
_entity_poly.pdbx_strand_id
1 'polypeptide(L)'
;MATYRSEPPVPTDIITYRLGSKLVYVRPADNYEQALELAQKEFSEDLAGLSRDRISFNITAKMNGERRHVRISESAWVAAVTRLLRGEVIDIHVRPPPGFVDTKEPPPPQYLEVPQTTLRHSSTPSSPRSRSRDPSPSPSERGSSRSWFGKH
;
A
#
# COMPACT_ATOMS: atom_id res chain seq x y z
N MET A 1 9.02 -15.61 -48.64
CA MET A 1 8.23 -14.62 -47.87
C MET A 1 7.55 -15.37 -46.74
N ALA A 2 7.96 -15.15 -45.49
CA ALA A 2 7.37 -15.82 -44.34
C ALA A 2 6.05 -15.12 -43.97
N THR A 3 4.94 -15.79 -44.20
CA THR A 3 3.62 -15.39 -43.74
C THR A 3 3.56 -15.62 -42.22
N TYR A 4 3.66 -14.54 -41.44
CA TYR A 4 3.36 -14.60 -40.02
C TYR A 4 1.87 -14.89 -39.87
N ARG A 5 1.55 -16.11 -39.42
CA ARG A 5 0.21 -16.48 -39.01
C ARG A 5 -0.12 -15.70 -37.75
N SER A 6 -0.75 -14.53 -37.90
CA SER A 6 -1.34 -13.79 -36.80
C SER A 6 -2.59 -14.54 -36.36
N GLU A 7 -2.42 -15.58 -35.55
CA GLU A 7 -3.57 -16.19 -34.89
C GLU A 7 -4.20 -15.13 -33.98
N PRO A 8 -5.54 -14.97 -34.03
CA PRO A 8 -6.22 -14.06 -33.12
C PRO A 8 -5.91 -14.52 -31.68
N PRO A 9 -5.68 -13.58 -30.75
CA PRO A 9 -5.39 -13.93 -29.37
C PRO A 9 -6.54 -14.77 -28.82
N VAL A 10 -6.24 -16.02 -28.44
CA VAL A 10 -7.22 -16.92 -27.84
C VAL A 10 -7.67 -16.28 -26.52
N PRO A 11 -8.98 -16.05 -26.32
CA PRO A 11 -9.48 -15.49 -25.08
C PRO A 11 -9.03 -16.30 -23.87
N THR A 12 -8.74 -15.61 -22.76
CA THR A 12 -8.43 -16.26 -21.49
C THR A 12 -9.69 -16.85 -20.89
N ASP A 13 -10.03 -18.07 -21.25
CA ASP A 13 -11.24 -18.71 -20.73
C ASP A 13 -11.07 -19.27 -19.30
N ILE A 14 -9.82 -19.48 -18.88
CA ILE A 14 -9.47 -20.09 -17.59
C ILE A 14 -8.22 -19.42 -17.02
N ILE A 15 -8.32 -18.99 -15.76
CA ILE A 15 -7.21 -18.51 -14.93
C ILE A 15 -7.12 -19.34 -13.65
N THR A 16 -6.01 -19.21 -12.93
CA THR A 16 -5.78 -19.91 -11.67
C THR A 16 -5.67 -18.91 -10.53
N TYR A 17 -6.46 -19.07 -9.48
CA TYR A 17 -6.26 -18.34 -8.23
C TYR A 17 -5.35 -19.11 -7.30
N ARG A 18 -4.38 -18.43 -6.69
CA ARG A 18 -3.47 -18.99 -5.68
C ARG A 18 -3.63 -18.26 -4.36
N LEU A 19 -3.90 -18.99 -3.29
CA LEU A 19 -3.85 -18.48 -1.92
C LEU A 19 -2.92 -19.37 -1.09
N GLY A 20 -1.71 -18.89 -0.81
CA GLY A 20 -0.67 -19.69 -0.15
C GLY A 20 -0.29 -20.91 -1.00
N SER A 21 -0.61 -22.11 -0.49
CA SER A 21 -0.39 -23.39 -1.18
C SER A 21 -1.61 -23.90 -1.96
N LYS A 22 -2.77 -23.26 -1.82
CA LYS A 22 -4.02 -23.68 -2.47
C LYS A 22 -4.14 -23.04 -3.86
N LEU A 23 -4.58 -23.82 -4.84
CA LEU A 23 -4.77 -23.41 -6.23
C LEU A 23 -6.16 -23.81 -6.70
N VAL A 24 -6.87 -22.91 -7.37
CA VAL A 24 -8.21 -23.16 -7.92
C VAL A 24 -8.30 -22.60 -9.33
N TYR A 25 -8.77 -23.41 -10.28
CA TYR A 25 -9.09 -22.95 -11.62
C TYR A 25 -10.44 -22.26 -11.63
N VAL A 26 -10.47 -21.02 -12.10
CA VAL A 26 -11.68 -20.22 -12.18
C VAL A 26 -11.81 -19.59 -13.56
N ARG A 27 -13.04 -19.25 -13.94
CA ARG A 27 -13.23 -18.35 -15.07
C ARG A 27 -12.85 -16.94 -14.63
N PRO A 28 -12.16 -16.17 -15.48
CA PRO A 28 -11.88 -14.79 -15.16
C PRO A 28 -13.18 -14.00 -14.96
N ALA A 29 -13.22 -13.22 -13.89
CA ALA A 29 -14.34 -12.36 -13.57
C ALA A 29 -14.34 -11.11 -14.47
N ASP A 30 -15.52 -10.63 -14.82
CA ASP A 30 -15.68 -9.41 -15.62
C ASP A 30 -15.26 -8.17 -14.83
N ASN A 31 -15.46 -8.21 -13.51
CA ASN A 31 -15.19 -7.10 -12.61
C ASN A 31 -14.36 -7.54 -11.39
N TYR A 32 -13.68 -6.57 -10.76
CA TYR A 32 -12.88 -6.81 -9.57
C TYR A 32 -13.72 -7.29 -8.37
N GLU A 33 -14.90 -6.72 -8.15
CA GLU A 33 -15.81 -7.14 -7.08
C GLU A 33 -16.28 -8.60 -7.25
N GLN A 34 -16.59 -9.00 -8.48
CA GLN A 34 -16.94 -10.38 -8.78
C GLN A 34 -15.75 -11.33 -8.56
N ALA A 35 -14.52 -10.87 -8.85
CA ALA A 35 -13.32 -11.62 -8.53
C ALA A 35 -13.14 -11.84 -7.03
N LEU A 36 -13.45 -10.82 -6.21
CA LEU A 36 -13.43 -10.92 -4.76
C LEU A 36 -14.47 -11.92 -4.24
N GLU A 37 -15.68 -11.88 -4.78
CA GLU A 37 -16.75 -12.82 -4.41
C GLU A 37 -16.38 -14.26 -4.78
N LEU A 38 -15.82 -14.48 -5.96
CA LEU A 38 -15.30 -15.79 -6.38
C LEU A 38 -14.17 -16.24 -5.46
N ALA A 39 -13.21 -15.36 -5.16
CA ALA A 39 -12.13 -15.69 -4.24
C ALA A 39 -12.66 -16.08 -2.85
N GLN A 40 -13.60 -15.32 -2.29
CA GLN A 40 -14.20 -15.62 -0.99
C GLN A 40 -15.01 -16.92 -1.00
N LYS A 41 -15.68 -17.22 -2.12
CA LYS A 41 -16.45 -18.45 -2.29
C LYS A 41 -15.55 -19.68 -2.36
N GLU A 42 -14.53 -19.64 -3.21
CA GLU A 42 -13.62 -20.77 -3.43
C GLU A 42 -12.65 -20.98 -2.27
N PHE A 43 -12.22 -19.90 -1.60
CA PHE A 43 -11.34 -19.95 -0.41
C PHE A 43 -12.11 -19.56 0.86
N SER A 44 -13.32 -20.08 1.03
CA SER A 44 -14.18 -19.75 2.18
C SER A 44 -13.53 -20.02 3.53
N GLU A 45 -12.70 -21.06 3.65
CA GLU A 45 -11.97 -21.38 4.88
C GLU A 45 -11.05 -20.25 5.34
N ASP A 46 -10.39 -19.57 4.41
CA ASP A 46 -9.36 -18.56 4.70
C ASP A 46 -9.88 -17.12 4.55
N LEU A 47 -10.88 -16.90 3.69
CA LEU A 47 -11.34 -15.57 3.27
C LEU A 47 -12.77 -15.20 3.71
N ALA A 48 -13.61 -16.13 4.19
CA ALA A 48 -15.03 -15.84 4.45
C ALA A 48 -15.29 -14.75 5.51
N GLY A 49 -14.38 -14.58 6.47
CA GLY A 49 -14.49 -13.56 7.53
C GLY A 49 -13.73 -12.26 7.25
N LEU A 50 -13.06 -12.14 6.10
CA LEU A 50 -12.19 -11.00 5.80
C LEU A 50 -12.92 -9.92 5.01
N SER A 51 -12.69 -8.66 5.39
CA SER A 51 -13.14 -7.52 4.57
C SER A 51 -12.47 -7.56 3.20
N ARG A 52 -13.25 -7.23 2.17
CA ARG A 52 -12.83 -7.12 0.77
C ARG A 52 -11.60 -6.21 0.60
N ASP A 53 -11.50 -5.14 1.39
CA ASP A 53 -10.38 -4.19 1.35
C ASP A 53 -9.02 -4.82 1.70
N ARG A 54 -9.05 -5.91 2.46
CA ARG A 54 -7.85 -6.63 2.89
C ARG A 54 -7.39 -7.63 1.84
N ILE A 55 -8.22 -7.96 0.86
CA ILE A 55 -7.89 -8.91 -0.19
C ILE A 55 -7.26 -8.12 -1.35
N SER A 56 -6.15 -8.62 -1.86
CA SER A 56 -5.47 -8.04 -3.02
C SER A 56 -5.06 -9.13 -3.98
N PHE A 57 -5.24 -8.85 -5.26
CA PHE A 57 -4.79 -9.70 -6.35
C PHE A 57 -3.46 -9.19 -6.89
N ASN A 58 -2.50 -10.08 -7.01
CA ASN A 58 -1.17 -9.82 -7.55
C ASN A 58 -0.89 -10.78 -8.70
N ILE A 59 -0.04 -10.36 -9.63
CA ILE A 59 0.50 -11.22 -10.70
C ILE A 59 2.02 -11.14 -10.67
N THR A 60 2.68 -12.17 -11.19
CA THR A 60 4.14 -12.16 -11.34
C THR A 60 4.49 -11.61 -12.72
N ALA A 61 4.99 -10.37 -12.77
CA ALA A 61 5.44 -9.74 -14.01
C ALA A 61 6.96 -9.70 -14.08
N LYS A 62 7.53 -9.80 -15.30
CA LYS A 62 8.97 -9.62 -15.52
C LYS A 62 9.24 -8.13 -15.76
N MET A 63 9.93 -7.48 -14.84
CA MET A 63 10.34 -6.07 -14.93
C MET A 63 11.86 -5.99 -14.79
N ASN A 64 12.54 -5.39 -15.77
CA ASN A 64 14.01 -5.23 -15.77
C ASN A 64 14.78 -6.55 -15.60
N GLY A 65 14.27 -7.65 -16.18
CA GLY A 65 14.90 -8.97 -16.07
C GLY A 65 14.53 -9.76 -14.81
N GLU A 66 13.96 -9.11 -13.81
CA GLU A 66 13.55 -9.71 -12.53
C GLU A 66 12.06 -10.04 -12.52
N ARG A 67 11.66 -11.12 -11.83
CA ARG A 67 10.25 -11.43 -11.58
C ARG A 67 9.79 -10.70 -10.32
N ARG A 68 8.76 -9.86 -10.45
CA ARG A 68 8.20 -9.09 -9.34
C ARG A 68 6.70 -9.33 -9.23
N HIS A 69 6.20 -9.33 -8.00
CA HIS A 69 4.77 -9.34 -7.74
C HIS A 69 4.23 -7.92 -7.93
N VAL A 70 3.24 -7.79 -8.81
CA VAL A 70 2.58 -6.53 -9.13
C VAL A 70 1.12 -6.64 -8.74
N ARG A 71 0.66 -5.70 -7.92
CA ARG A 71 -0.75 -5.62 -7.52
C ARG A 71 -1.61 -5.11 -8.66
N ILE A 72 -2.72 -5.81 -8.90
CA ILE A 72 -3.77 -5.38 -9.82
C ILE A 72 -4.74 -4.48 -9.04
N SER A 73 -4.92 -3.26 -9.51
CA SER A 73 -5.97 -2.37 -8.99
C SER A 73 -7.32 -2.74 -9.60
N GLU A 74 -8.39 -2.34 -8.91
CA GLU A 74 -9.76 -2.49 -9.40
C GLU A 74 -9.94 -1.92 -10.82
N SER A 75 -9.43 -0.71 -11.06
CA SER A 75 -9.49 -0.04 -12.36
C SER A 75 -8.71 -0.74 -13.48
N ALA A 76 -7.68 -1.51 -13.12
CA ALA A 76 -6.82 -2.21 -14.07
C ALA A 76 -7.23 -3.68 -14.25
N TRP A 77 -8.26 -4.16 -13.52
CA TRP A 77 -8.65 -5.57 -13.51
C TRP A 77 -8.90 -6.12 -14.91
N VAL A 78 -9.82 -5.49 -15.65
CA VAL A 78 -10.21 -5.93 -17.00
C VAL A 78 -9.01 -5.93 -17.94
N ALA A 79 -8.22 -4.85 -17.92
CA ALA A 79 -7.04 -4.71 -18.78
C ALA A 79 -5.93 -5.71 -18.41
N ALA A 80 -5.80 -6.09 -17.13
CA ALA A 80 -4.84 -7.08 -16.69
C ALA A 80 -5.29 -8.48 -17.11
N VAL A 81 -6.52 -8.86 -16.77
CA VAL A 81 -7.05 -10.22 -16.94
C VAL A 81 -7.23 -10.62 -18.41
N THR A 82 -7.59 -9.67 -19.27
CA THR A 82 -7.67 -9.88 -20.73
C THR A 82 -6.31 -10.15 -21.39
N ARG A 83 -5.22 -9.72 -20.75
CA ARG A 83 -3.85 -9.89 -21.27
C ARG A 83 -3.13 -11.10 -20.66
N LEU A 84 -3.73 -11.73 -19.66
CA LEU A 84 -3.17 -12.96 -19.10
C LEU A 84 -3.16 -14.05 -20.17
N LEU A 85 -2.37 -15.08 -19.96
CA LEU A 85 -2.43 -16.31 -20.74
C LEU A 85 -3.36 -17.30 -20.06
N ARG A 86 -3.88 -18.25 -20.84
CA ARG A 86 -4.68 -19.34 -20.30
C ARG A 86 -3.88 -20.12 -19.26
N GLY A 87 -4.45 -20.30 -18.07
CA GLY A 87 -3.80 -20.97 -16.94
C GLY A 87 -2.82 -20.11 -16.15
N GLU A 88 -2.70 -18.82 -16.46
CA GLU A 88 -1.88 -17.91 -15.66
C GLU A 88 -2.40 -17.80 -14.23
N VAL A 89 -1.47 -17.54 -13.29
CA VAL A 89 -1.74 -17.58 -11.86
C VAL A 89 -1.89 -16.16 -11.33
N ILE A 90 -3.02 -15.89 -10.69
CA ILE A 90 -3.27 -14.68 -9.90
C ILE A 90 -3.11 -15.04 -8.43
N ASP A 91 -2.19 -14.35 -7.78
CA ASP A 91 -1.87 -14.48 -6.37
C ASP A 91 -2.82 -13.66 -5.51
N ILE A 92 -3.50 -14.31 -4.60
CA ILE A 92 -4.36 -13.66 -3.61
C ILE A 92 -3.53 -13.44 -2.34
N HIS A 93 -3.43 -12.18 -1.94
CA HIS A 93 -2.76 -11.78 -0.70
C HIS A 93 -3.74 -11.09 0.24
N VAL A 94 -3.69 -11.50 1.50
CA VAL A 94 -4.43 -10.88 2.60
C VAL A 94 -3.53 -9.88 3.30
N ARG A 95 -3.94 -8.61 3.32
CA ARG A 95 -3.26 -7.56 4.08
C ARG A 95 -3.60 -7.68 5.58
N PRO A 96 -2.62 -7.41 6.46
CA PRO A 96 -2.88 -7.32 7.89
C PRO A 96 -3.89 -6.19 8.19
N PRO A 97 -4.62 -6.29 9.30
CA PRO A 97 -5.57 -5.25 9.68
C PRO A 97 -4.83 -3.93 9.96
N PRO A 98 -5.43 -2.77 9.63
CA PRO A 98 -4.83 -1.48 9.95
C PRO A 98 -4.64 -1.36 11.47
N GLY A 99 -3.41 -1.11 11.91
CA GLY A 99 -3.04 -1.06 13.33
C GLY A 99 -2.31 -2.29 13.87
N PHE A 100 -2.14 -3.35 13.06
CA PHE A 100 -1.25 -4.45 13.41
C PHE A 100 0.20 -4.03 13.13
N VAL A 101 0.84 -3.41 14.12
CA VAL A 101 2.31 -3.26 14.15
C VAL A 101 2.89 -4.65 14.32
N ASP A 102 3.52 -5.14 13.25
CA ASP A 102 4.30 -6.37 13.27
C ASP A 102 5.37 -6.19 14.35
N THR A 103 5.24 -6.90 15.47
CA THR A 103 5.98 -6.68 16.72
C THR A 103 7.46 -7.08 16.62
N LYS A 104 7.97 -7.23 15.38
CA LYS A 104 9.36 -7.46 15.03
C LYS A 104 10.19 -6.19 14.93
N GLU A 105 9.62 -5.03 15.24
CA GLU A 105 10.45 -3.87 15.59
C GLU A 105 11.08 -4.18 16.96
N PRO A 106 12.39 -4.45 17.04
CA PRO A 106 13.03 -4.62 18.33
C PRO A 106 12.77 -3.35 19.16
N PRO A 107 12.54 -3.46 20.47
CA PRO A 107 12.37 -2.28 21.31
C PRO A 107 13.52 -1.31 21.04
N PRO A 108 13.25 0.01 20.96
CA PRO A 108 14.30 0.99 20.71
C PRO A 108 15.43 0.73 21.72
N PRO A 109 16.70 0.77 21.26
CA PRO A 109 17.83 0.44 22.12
C PRO A 109 17.74 1.28 23.39
N GLN A 110 17.75 0.59 24.55
CA GLN A 110 17.72 1.25 25.85
C GLN A 110 19.09 1.92 26.03
N TYR A 111 19.15 3.21 25.72
CA TYR A 111 20.34 4.00 25.98
C TYR A 111 20.57 4.03 27.49
N LEU A 112 21.78 3.66 27.91
CA LEU A 112 22.26 3.81 29.29
C LEU A 112 21.89 5.20 29.81
N GLU A 113 21.06 5.25 30.85
CA GLU A 113 20.78 6.48 31.58
C GLU A 113 22.10 6.99 32.14
N VAL A 114 22.60 8.07 31.54
CA VAL A 114 23.81 8.74 32.03
C VAL A 114 23.47 9.28 33.41
N PRO A 115 24.20 8.91 34.48
CA PRO A 115 23.95 9.45 35.82
C PRO A 115 24.02 10.98 35.73
N GLN A 116 22.88 11.64 35.95
CA GLN A 116 22.86 13.08 36.12
C GLN A 116 23.67 13.39 37.38
N THR A 117 24.92 13.78 37.19
CA THR A 117 25.76 14.30 38.26
C THR A 117 25.01 15.49 38.84
N THR A 118 24.53 15.31 40.06
CA THR A 118 23.82 16.29 40.86
C THR A 118 24.73 17.47 41.16
N LEU A 119 24.81 18.42 40.22
CA LEU A 119 25.23 19.78 40.57
C LEU A 119 24.09 20.41 41.36
N ARG A 120 24.21 20.26 42.68
CA ARG A 120 23.50 21.03 43.69
C ARG A 120 23.60 22.52 43.34
N HIS A 121 22.49 23.11 42.91
CA HIS A 121 22.27 24.53 43.11
C HIS A 121 20.99 24.73 43.92
N SER A 122 21.24 25.10 45.16
CA SER A 122 20.31 25.51 46.19
C SER A 122 19.54 26.77 45.79
N SER A 123 18.21 26.73 45.98
CA SER A 123 17.33 27.82 46.48
C SER A 123 17.35 29.17 45.72
N THR A 124 16.22 29.67 45.19
CA THR A 124 15.06 30.15 45.96
C THR A 124 13.89 30.50 45.02
N PRO A 125 12.63 30.54 45.52
CA PRO A 125 11.46 31.00 44.78
C PRO A 125 11.23 32.50 44.97
N SER A 126 10.89 33.23 43.90
CA SER A 126 10.36 34.59 44.03
C SER A 126 9.21 34.84 43.04
N SER A 127 8.10 35.26 43.64
CA SER A 127 6.77 35.62 43.15
C SER A 127 6.67 36.49 41.88
N PRO A 128 5.47 36.53 41.27
CA PRO A 128 5.21 37.17 39.98
C PRO A 128 4.99 38.67 40.13
N ARG A 129 5.41 39.44 39.12
CA ARG A 129 5.03 40.85 38.98
C ARG A 129 4.42 41.12 37.60
N SER A 130 3.31 41.83 37.70
CA SER A 130 2.33 42.20 36.69
C SER A 130 2.74 43.47 35.92
N ARG A 131 2.08 43.68 34.75
CA ARG A 131 1.89 44.94 33.97
C ARG A 131 3.11 45.36 33.11
N SER A 132 3.01 45.78 31.85
CA SER A 132 2.00 46.61 31.15
C SER A 132 2.04 46.35 29.61
N ARG A 133 0.91 46.36 28.88
CA ARG A 133 0.47 47.40 27.89
C ARG A 133 1.60 47.99 27.04
N ASP A 134 1.59 48.13 25.70
CA ASP A 134 0.63 48.18 24.56
C ASP A 134 1.55 48.35 23.28
N PRO A 135 1.11 48.59 22.02
CA PRO A 135 -0.02 48.12 21.23
C PRO A 135 0.43 47.51 19.86
N SER A 136 -0.54 47.03 19.07
CA SER A 136 -0.42 46.58 17.67
C SER A 136 0.20 47.62 16.71
N PRO A 137 0.67 47.15 15.53
CA PRO A 137 -0.11 47.43 14.32
C PRO A 137 -0.19 46.24 13.33
N SER A 138 -1.40 45.98 12.83
CA SER A 138 -1.65 45.37 11.50
C SER A 138 -1.58 46.48 10.44
N PRO A 139 -1.77 46.24 9.12
CA PRO A 139 -1.63 45.03 8.28
C PRO A 139 -0.71 45.29 7.05
N SER A 140 -0.35 44.26 6.27
CA SER A 140 -0.32 44.39 4.80
C SER A 140 -0.25 43.03 4.11
N GLU A 141 -1.27 42.79 3.29
CA GLU A 141 -1.23 41.84 2.19
C GLU A 141 -0.14 42.26 1.19
N ARG A 142 0.65 41.30 0.69
CA ARG A 142 1.08 41.26 -0.71
C ARG A 142 1.73 39.92 -1.03
N GLY A 143 1.19 39.29 -2.06
CA GLY A 143 1.58 37.96 -2.49
C GLY A 143 3.01 37.83 -2.99
N SER A 144 3.46 36.59 -3.08
CA SER A 144 4.56 36.23 -3.95
C SER A 144 4.33 34.82 -4.48
N SER A 145 3.73 34.77 -5.66
CA SER A 145 3.81 33.66 -6.59
C SER A 145 5.28 33.31 -6.82
N ARG A 146 5.68 32.07 -6.55
CA ARG A 146 6.96 31.51 -7.04
C ARG A 146 6.65 30.29 -7.88
N SER A 147 6.56 30.52 -9.19
CA SER A 147 6.58 29.52 -10.24
C SER A 147 7.98 28.91 -10.34
N TRP A 148 8.07 27.58 -10.26
CA TRP A 148 9.28 26.80 -10.56
C TRP A 148 9.25 26.28 -12.00
N PHE A 149 9.51 27.15 -12.97
CA PHE A 149 9.90 26.71 -14.31
C PHE A 149 11.40 26.96 -14.55
N GLY A 150 12.04 25.91 -15.05
CA GLY A 150 13.31 25.90 -15.76
C GLY A 150 13.58 24.43 -16.13
N LYS A 151 13.10 23.90 -17.27
CA LYS A 151 13.59 24.11 -18.64
C LYS A 151 15.12 24.08 -18.73
N HIS A 152 15.65 22.91 -19.10
CA HIS A 152 16.61 22.75 -20.19
C HIS A 152 16.22 21.51 -20.99
#